data_AF-A0A3D2VQQ3-F1
#
_entry.id   AF-A0A3D2VQQ3-F1
#
_cell.length_a   1.000
_cell.length_b   1.000
_cell.length_c   1.000
_cell.angle_alpha   90.00
_cell.angle_beta   90.00
_cell.angle_gamma   90.00
#
_symmetry.space_group_name_H-M   'P 1'
#
loop_
_entity.id
_entity.type
_entity.pdbx_description
1 polymer ?
#
loop_
_entity_poly.entity_id
_entity_poly.type
_entity_poly.pdbx_seq_one_letter_code
_entity_poly.pdbx_strand_id
1 'polypeptide(L)'
;MVSGDANAFRLIEAVIDDPAWKDDLPALVQGAMLRQQRGRWLTTVANVWATIALDKFGNTFERESVSGTTRATLGNAPPQSFVWPANAGKDGKVGNDGKAPDEAHKLLLPWPVKASPGDKLQLAHEGSGKP
;
A
#
# COMPACT_ATOMS: atom_id res chain seq x y z
N MET A 1 7.55 9.42 26.06
CA MET A 1 7.18 10.18 24.84
C MET A 1 5.87 9.62 24.30
N VAL A 2 4.81 10.43 24.29
CA VAL A 2 3.51 10.11 23.69
C VAL A 2 3.36 11.01 22.47
N SER A 3 3.05 10.43 21.31
CA SER A 3 2.80 11.19 20.08
C SER A 3 1.46 10.77 19.49
N GLY A 4 0.85 11.67 18.72
CA GLY A 4 -0.38 11.38 18.00
C GLY A 4 -0.24 10.20 17.04
N ASP A 5 0.94 10.00 16.43
CA ASP A 5 1.22 8.87 15.54
C ASP A 5 1.24 7.54 16.30
N ALA A 6 1.95 7.49 17.44
CA ALA A 6 2.02 6.29 18.25
C ALA A 6 0.64 5.89 18.78
N ASN A 7 -0.20 6.85 19.15
CA ASN A 7 -1.56 6.58 19.60
C ASN A 7 -2.47 6.08 18.45
N ALA A 8 -2.29 6.56 17.22
CA ALA A 8 -3.04 6.08 16.07
C ALA A 8 -2.76 4.59 15.81
N PHE A 9 -1.48 4.18 15.82
CA PHE A 9 -1.13 2.77 15.61
C PHE A 9 -1.54 1.86 16.77
N ARG A 10 -1.50 2.36 18.02
CA ARG A 10 -2.04 1.63 19.17
C ARG A 10 -3.55 1.44 19.07
N LEU A 11 -4.28 2.45 18.60
CA LEU A 11 -5.72 2.32 18.37
C LEU A 11 -5.99 1.23 17.32
N ILE A 12 -5.30 1.29 16.18
CA ILE A 12 -5.41 0.28 15.11
C ILE A 12 -5.13 -1.12 15.68
N GLU A 13 -4.03 -1.29 16.41
CA GLU A 13 -3.66 -2.57 17.01
C GLU A 13 -4.69 -3.08 18.02
N ALA A 14 -5.31 -2.18 18.79
CA ALA A 14 -6.32 -2.52 19.80
C ALA A 14 -7.66 -2.95 19.18
N VAL A 15 -8.05 -2.39 18.03
CA VAL A 15 -9.37 -2.64 17.41
C VAL A 15 -9.32 -3.60 16.22
N ILE A 16 -8.13 -4.05 15.82
CA ILE A 16 -7.95 -4.89 14.62
C ILE A 16 -8.73 -6.22 14.65
N ASP A 17 -8.91 -6.79 15.84
CA ASP A 17 -9.65 -8.03 16.04
C ASP A 17 -11.13 -7.79 16.40
N ASP A 18 -11.56 -6.53 16.51
CA ASP A 18 -12.94 -6.14 16.80
C ASP A 18 -13.78 -6.09 15.50
N PRO A 19 -14.78 -6.99 15.33
CA PRO A 19 -15.61 -7.00 14.13
C PRO A 19 -16.35 -5.69 13.87
N ALA A 20 -16.63 -4.90 14.91
CA ALA A 20 -17.34 -3.62 14.78
C ALA A 20 -16.51 -2.56 14.02
N TRP A 21 -15.19 -2.72 13.98
CA TRP A 21 -14.25 -1.78 13.35
C TRP A 21 -13.76 -2.23 11.97
N LYS A 22 -14.19 -3.41 11.50
CA LYS A 22 -13.69 -4.04 10.27
C LYS A 22 -13.77 -3.12 9.05
N ASP A 23 -14.85 -2.37 8.91
CA ASP A 23 -15.09 -1.50 7.76
C ASP A 23 -14.34 -0.16 7.84
N ASP A 24 -14.01 0.30 9.06
CA ASP A 24 -13.31 1.56 9.31
C ASP A 24 -11.78 1.40 9.35
N LEU A 25 -11.29 0.21 9.67
CA LEU A 25 -9.86 -0.10 9.80
C LEU A 25 -9.02 0.31 8.58
N PRO A 26 -9.43 0.04 7.33
CA PRO A 26 -8.67 0.48 6.16
C PRO A 26 -8.49 2.01 6.11
N ALA A 27 -9.54 2.77 6.46
CA ALA A 27 -9.49 4.24 6.49
C ALA A 27 -8.59 4.75 7.62
N LEU A 28 -8.62 4.10 8.80
CA LEU A 28 -7.72 4.43 9.92
C LEU A 28 -6.25 4.20 9.55
N VAL A 29 -5.92 3.07 8.93
CA VAL A 29 -4.57 2.77 8.45
C VAL A 29 -4.14 3.78 7.40
N GLN A 30 -4.99 4.09 6.42
CA GLN A 30 -4.70 5.13 5.43
C GLN A 30 -4.43 6.49 6.10
N GLY A 31 -5.26 6.88 7.07
CA GLY A 31 -5.07 8.11 7.85
C GLY A 31 -3.74 8.13 8.60
N ALA A 32 -3.32 7.00 9.19
CA ALA A 32 -2.03 6.88 9.85
C ALA A 32 -0.86 6.96 8.86
N MET A 33 -0.98 6.35 7.68
CA MET A 33 0.02 6.41 6.61
C MET A 33 0.21 7.82 6.05
N LEU A 34 -0.86 8.60 5.90
CA LEU A 34 -0.79 9.99 5.42
C LEU A 34 -0.02 10.93 6.37
N ARG A 35 0.22 10.51 7.62
CA ARG A 35 1.02 11.28 8.60
C ARG A 35 2.52 11.04 8.43
N GLN A 36 2.91 10.10 7.56
CA GLN A 36 4.30 9.79 7.31
C GLN A 36 5.02 10.99 6.68
N GLN A 37 6.19 11.33 7.23
CA GLN A 37 7.07 12.36 6.69
C GLN A 37 8.40 11.71 6.32
N ARG A 38 8.80 11.82 5.05
CA ARG A 38 10.05 11.25 4.53
C ARG A 38 10.19 9.75 4.85
N GLY A 39 9.12 8.98 4.69
CA GLY A 39 9.14 7.53 4.90
C GLY A 39 9.10 7.07 6.36
N ARG A 40 8.86 7.95 7.34
CA ARG A 40 8.76 7.59 8.76
C ARG A 40 7.75 8.43 9.53
N TRP A 41 7.37 7.96 10.70
CA TRP A 41 6.68 8.77 11.71
C TRP A 41 7.69 9.45 12.63
N LEU A 42 7.24 10.50 13.31
CA LEU A 42 8.15 11.45 13.98
C LEU A 42 9.05 10.81 15.06
N THR A 43 8.58 9.77 15.74
CA THR A 43 9.27 9.20 16.91
C THR A 43 9.64 7.73 16.71
N THR A 44 10.73 7.28 17.34
CA THR A 44 11.12 5.85 17.33
C THR A 44 9.99 4.95 17.82
N VAL A 45 9.27 5.38 18.87
CA VAL A 45 8.11 4.64 19.41
C VAL A 45 6.98 4.54 18.38
N ALA A 46 6.67 5.62 17.66
CA ALA A 46 5.66 5.56 16.60
C ALA A 46 6.06 4.60 15.48
N ASN A 47 7.34 4.59 15.08
CA ASN A 47 7.82 3.65 14.07
C ASN A 47 7.72 2.19 14.54
N VAL A 48 8.03 1.89 15.82
CA VAL A 48 7.84 0.54 16.38
C VAL A 48 6.38 0.12 16.34
N TRP A 49 5.46 0.97 16.80
CA TRP A 49 4.02 0.66 16.77
C TRP A 49 3.48 0.56 15.34
N ALA A 50 3.98 1.38 14.41
CA ALA A 50 3.63 1.26 13.01
C ALA A 50 4.00 -0.11 12.44
N THR A 51 5.22 -0.59 12.69
CA THR A 51 5.64 -1.93 12.24
C THR A 51 4.73 -3.03 12.77
N ILE A 52 4.41 -3.02 14.07
CA ILE A 52 3.55 -4.03 14.69
C ILE A 52 2.13 -3.98 14.13
N ALA A 53 1.53 -2.79 14.07
CA ALA A 53 0.16 -2.62 13.61
C ALA A 53 0.00 -2.96 12.12
N LEU A 54 0.96 -2.54 11.27
CA LEU A 54 0.91 -2.80 9.83
C LEU A 54 1.13 -4.29 9.51
N ASP A 55 2.03 -4.97 10.22
CA ASP A 55 2.22 -6.42 10.06
C ASP A 55 0.95 -7.20 10.43
N LYS A 56 0.32 -6.86 11.56
CA LYS A 56 -0.95 -7.48 11.95
C LYS A 56 -2.08 -7.16 10.97
N PHE A 57 -2.13 -5.93 10.46
CA PHE A 57 -3.11 -5.53 9.45
C PHE A 57 -2.95 -6.32 8.16
N GLY A 58 -1.73 -6.42 7.61
CA GLY A 58 -1.45 -7.21 6.41
C GLY A 58 -1.84 -8.69 6.57
N ASN A 59 -1.50 -9.30 7.71
CA ASN A 59 -1.89 -10.68 8.02
C ASN A 59 -3.41 -10.90 8.10
N THR A 60 -4.18 -9.87 8.48
CA THR A 60 -5.62 -9.95 8.71
C THR A 60 -6.43 -9.60 7.46
N PHE A 61 -6.04 -8.55 6.73
CA PHE A 61 -6.81 -7.98 5.63
C PHE A 61 -6.20 -8.23 4.24
N GLU A 62 -4.90 -8.49 4.15
CA GLU A 62 -4.14 -8.61 2.89
C GLU A 62 -3.51 -10.01 2.71
N ARG A 63 -4.16 -11.03 3.27
CA ARG A 63 -3.67 -12.42 3.23
C ARG A 63 -3.69 -13.02 1.81
N GLU A 64 -4.56 -12.52 0.94
CA GLU A 64 -4.64 -12.98 -0.44
C GLU A 64 -3.50 -12.37 -1.25
N SER A 65 -2.66 -13.22 -1.85
CA SER A 65 -1.58 -12.76 -2.72
C SER A 65 -2.16 -12.04 -3.94
N VAL A 66 -1.61 -10.88 -4.25
CA VAL A 66 -1.96 -10.16 -5.48
C VAL A 66 -1.51 -10.98 -6.69
N SER A 67 -2.41 -11.20 -7.64
CA SER A 67 -2.13 -11.90 -8.89
C SER A 67 -2.78 -11.19 -10.08
N GLY A 68 -2.48 -11.61 -11.31
CA GLY A 68 -3.12 -11.05 -12.50
C GLY A 68 -2.47 -9.75 -12.99
N THR A 69 -3.25 -8.87 -13.63
CA THR A 69 -2.73 -7.69 -14.34
C THR A 69 -3.27 -6.41 -13.76
N THR A 70 -2.38 -5.48 -13.41
CA THR A 70 -2.74 -4.11 -13.04
C THR A 70 -2.44 -3.19 -14.21
N ARG A 71 -3.42 -2.41 -14.64
CA ARG A 71 -3.29 -1.43 -15.71
C ARG A 71 -3.52 -0.02 -15.16
N ALA A 72 -2.60 0.88 -15.44
CA ALA A 72 -2.69 2.28 -15.10
C ALA A 72 -2.61 3.15 -16.36
N THR A 73 -3.38 4.24 -16.40
CA THR A 73 -3.40 5.21 -17.50
C THR A 73 -3.48 6.62 -16.93
N LEU A 74 -2.68 7.54 -17.45
CA LEU A 74 -2.66 8.94 -17.02
C LEU A 74 -2.99 9.84 -18.20
N GLY A 75 -4.15 10.49 -18.18
CA GLY A 75 -4.63 11.31 -19.29
C GLY A 75 -4.70 10.51 -20.61
N ASN A 76 -4.12 11.07 -21.68
CA ASN A 76 -4.07 10.41 -23.00
C ASN A 76 -2.79 9.57 -23.21
N ALA A 77 -2.00 9.34 -22.17
CA ALA A 77 -0.80 8.51 -22.29
C ALA A 77 -1.14 7.05 -22.61
N PRO A 78 -0.26 6.32 -23.30
CA PRO A 78 -0.44 4.88 -23.51
C PRO A 78 -0.60 4.14 -22.16
N PRO A 79 -1.59 3.24 -22.04
CA PRO A 79 -1.76 2.43 -20.84
C PRO A 79 -0.49 1.65 -20.50
N GLN A 80 -0.10 1.66 -19.23
CA GLN A 80 0.98 0.83 -18.71
C GLN A 80 0.37 -0.33 -17.94
N SER A 81 0.87 -1.54 -18.14
CA SER A 81 0.40 -2.75 -17.46
C SER A 81 1.53 -3.46 -16.75
N PHE A 82 1.26 -3.91 -15.53
CA PHE A 82 2.14 -4.75 -14.74
C PHE A 82 1.46 -6.09 -14.47
N VAL A 83 2.15 -7.18 -14.78
CA VAL A 83 1.68 -8.55 -14.53
C VAL A 83 2.30 -9.03 -13.22
N TRP A 84 1.45 -9.28 -12.24
CA TRP A 84 1.86 -9.85 -10.97
C TRP A 84 2.22 -11.32 -11.14
N PRO A 85 3.36 -11.78 -10.59
CA PRO A 85 3.67 -13.20 -10.61
C PRO A 85 2.68 -13.96 -9.74
N ALA A 86 2.18 -15.09 -10.24
CA ALA A 86 1.38 -16.00 -9.42
C ALA A 86 2.24 -16.40 -8.20
N ASN A 87 1.81 -16.01 -7.00
CA ASN A 87 2.49 -16.19 -5.70
C ASN A 87 3.52 -15.11 -5.26
N ALA A 88 3.38 -13.85 -5.68
CA ALA A 88 4.23 -12.74 -5.22
C ALA A 88 4.29 -12.53 -3.68
N GLY A 89 3.36 -13.13 -2.92
CA GLY A 89 3.15 -12.80 -1.51
C GLY A 89 3.62 -13.80 -0.45
N LYS A 90 4.24 -14.95 -0.80
CA LYS A 90 4.52 -16.00 0.22
C LYS A 90 5.93 -16.03 0.79
N ASP A 91 6.94 -15.56 0.06
CA ASP A 91 8.33 -15.75 0.47
C ASP A 91 9.14 -14.46 0.65
N GLY A 92 8.56 -13.28 0.38
CA GLY A 92 9.33 -12.02 0.27
C GLY A 92 10.46 -12.08 -0.78
N LYS A 93 10.51 -13.17 -1.55
CA LYS A 93 11.44 -13.38 -2.64
C LYS A 93 10.82 -12.77 -3.88
N VAL A 94 11.25 -11.53 -4.08
CA VAL A 94 11.65 -10.93 -5.35
C VAL A 94 11.50 -11.84 -6.57
N GLY A 95 10.99 -11.28 -7.66
CA GLY A 95 11.11 -11.86 -9.00
C GLY A 95 12.50 -12.47 -9.27
N ASN A 96 12.53 -13.37 -10.25
CA ASN A 96 13.67 -14.21 -10.64
C ASN A 96 14.95 -13.43 -11.07
N ASP A 97 14.96 -12.11 -10.88
CA ASP A 97 15.86 -11.09 -11.40
C ASP A 97 16.64 -10.32 -10.30
N GLY A 98 16.45 -10.65 -9.01
CA GLY A 98 17.37 -10.23 -7.94
C GLY A 98 17.42 -8.74 -7.60
N LYS A 99 16.47 -7.93 -8.11
CA LYS A 99 16.33 -6.50 -7.78
C LYS A 99 15.61 -6.30 -6.44
N ALA A 100 15.97 -5.29 -5.66
CA ALA A 100 15.27 -5.00 -4.40
C ALA A 100 13.73 -4.87 -4.61
N PRO A 101 12.89 -5.34 -3.66
CA PRO A 101 11.44 -5.45 -3.84
C PRO A 101 10.74 -4.12 -4.14
N ASP A 102 11.37 -3.00 -3.81
CA ASP A 102 10.90 -1.65 -4.12
C ASP A 102 11.01 -1.29 -5.62
N GLU A 103 11.92 -1.89 -6.38
CA GLU A 103 12.03 -1.68 -7.84
C GLU A 103 11.20 -2.66 -8.68
N ALA A 104 10.83 -3.81 -8.12
CA ALA A 104 10.17 -4.89 -8.86
C ALA A 104 8.70 -4.60 -9.21
N HIS A 105 8.08 -3.57 -8.62
CA HIS A 105 6.63 -3.31 -8.72
C HIS A 105 6.27 -1.87 -9.15
N LYS A 106 7.13 -1.19 -9.92
CA LYS A 106 6.89 0.20 -10.36
C LYS A 106 6.22 0.27 -11.74
N LEU A 107 5.03 0.88 -11.80
CA LEU A 107 4.41 1.35 -13.04
C LEU A 107 4.86 2.81 -13.30
N LEU A 108 5.74 2.99 -14.30
CA LEU A 108 6.20 4.33 -14.68
C LEU A 108 5.23 4.95 -15.68
N LEU A 109 4.45 5.92 -15.20
CA LEU A 109 3.53 6.69 -16.04
C LEU A 109 4.21 8.00 -16.50
N PRO A 110 4.06 8.40 -17.77
CA PRO A 110 4.62 9.65 -18.26
C PRO A 110 3.81 10.83 -17.69
N TRP A 111 4.43 11.60 -16.80
CA TRP A 111 3.79 12.77 -16.22
C TRP A 111 3.57 13.85 -17.30
N PRO A 112 2.37 14.45 -17.40
CA PRO A 112 2.12 15.51 -18.37
C PRO A 112 2.96 16.76 -18.04
N VAL A 113 3.55 17.37 -19.07
CA VAL A 113 4.37 18.59 -18.93
C VAL A 113 3.53 19.78 -18.43
N LYS A 114 2.23 19.79 -18.76
CA LYS A 114 1.26 20.77 -18.28
C LYS A 114 -0.05 20.06 -17.94
N ALA A 115 -0.41 20.03 -16.66
CA ALA A 115 -1.63 19.39 -16.21
C ALA A 115 -2.88 20.11 -16.75
N SER A 116 -3.82 19.32 -17.27
CA SER A 116 -5.14 19.74 -17.71
C SER A 116 -6.22 18.96 -16.95
N PRO A 117 -7.46 19.46 -16.83
CA PRO A 117 -8.55 18.75 -16.13
C PRO A 117 -8.87 17.34 -16.68
N GLY A 118 -8.43 17.05 -17.92
CA GLY A 118 -8.55 15.73 -18.55
C GLY A 118 -7.46 14.73 -18.16
N ASP A 119 -6.39 15.15 -17.48
CA ASP A 119 -5.26 14.30 -17.08
C ASP A 119 -5.60 13.51 -15.80
N LYS A 120 -6.59 12.63 -15.90
CA LYS A 120 -7.02 11.77 -14.80
C LYS A 120 -6.18 10.50 -14.76
N LEU A 121 -5.80 10.08 -13.55
CA LEU A 121 -5.25 8.74 -13.32
C LEU A 121 -6.40 7.74 -13.26
N GLN A 122 -6.33 6.71 -14.12
CA GLN A 122 -7.22 5.57 -14.12
C GLN A 122 -6.41 4.33 -13.75
N LEU A 123 -6.94 3.55 -12.81
CA LEU A 123 -6.35 2.29 -12.36
C LEU A 123 -7.39 1.18 -12.49
N ALA A 124 -7.01 0.07 -13.10
CA ALA A 124 -7.82 -1.14 -13.20
C ALA A 124 -6.95 -2.34 -12.81
N HIS A 125 -7.53 -3.26 -12.05
CA HIS A 125 -6.88 -4.51 -11.68
C HIS A 125 -7.78 -5.69 -12.04
N GLU A 126 -7.21 -6.65 -12.76
CA GLU A 126 -7.84 -7.90 -13.14
C GLU A 126 -7.06 -9.04 -12.49
N GLY A 127 -7.56 -9.57 -11.37
CA GLY A 127 -6.83 -10.56 -10.59
C GLY A 127 -7.38 -10.71 -9.16
N SER A 128 -6.63 -11.45 -8.35
CA SER A 128 -6.89 -11.63 -6.91
C SER A 128 -6.12 -10.62 -6.07
N GLY A 129 -6.57 -10.37 -4.84
CA GLY A 129 -5.95 -9.40 -3.94
C GLY A 129 -6.22 -7.94 -4.35
N LYS A 130 -5.58 -7.01 -3.63
CA LYS A 130 -5.72 -5.57 -3.84
C LYS A 130 -4.32 -4.94 -3.98
N PRO A 131 -3.85 -4.64 -5.21
CA PRO A 131 -2.59 -3.92 -5.44
C PRO A 131 -2.66 -2.43 -5.08
#